data_AF-A0AA39L0R3-F1
#
_entry.id   AF-A0AA39L0R3-F1
#
_cell.length_a   1.000
_cell.length_b   1.000
_cell.length_c   1.000
_cell.angle_alpha   90.00
_cell.angle_beta   90.00
_cell.angle_gamma   90.00
#
_symmetry.space_group_name_H-M   'P 1'
#
loop_
_entity.id
_entity.type
_entity.pdbx_description
1 polymer ?
#
loop_
_entity_poly.entity_id
_entity_poly.type
_entity_poly.pdbx_seq_one_letter_code
_entity_poly.pdbx_strand_id
1 'polypeptide(L)'
;MSLIKSLWECAFSPRLYKLQETTWKSYEPNGFERWSDFVVTSFAAIWSISLHALPFIATLMYRRSTSLAENAYTISKFVVGAGAIIIASLAVRGCARVSNPTYLKFIKTLNKARQAYNYESKQDLLKYDFEFWAWPVDFRVDSLERSDGKPRVMLETKSTNITRRINEDLIFAIPCEIISYIVANTIAIKLMYPGSMSLVNMAMRSTLLQGRIDLLDIGGQRSKLITQSNLVIDTMFVDRRHK
;
A
#
# COMPACT_ATOMS: atom_id res chain seq x y z
N MET A 1 -10.82 25.11 10.26
CA MET A 1 -11.15 23.67 10.08
C MET A 1 -11.73 23.17 11.39
N SER A 2 -12.87 22.47 11.38
CA SER A 2 -13.42 21.85 12.59
C SER A 2 -12.42 20.85 13.17
N LEU A 3 -12.24 20.82 14.50
CA LEU A 3 -11.30 19.93 15.19
C LEU A 3 -11.54 18.45 14.84
N ILE A 4 -12.81 18.08 14.63
CA ILE A 4 -13.22 16.73 14.26
C ILE A 4 -12.69 16.37 12.86
N LYS A 5 -12.75 17.31 11.92
CA LYS A 5 -12.23 17.11 10.56
C LYS A 5 -10.71 16.91 10.57
N SER A 6 -9.97 17.72 11.33
CA SER A 6 -8.52 17.55 11.46
C SER A 6 -8.13 16.24 12.15
N LEU A 7 -8.89 15.80 13.16
CA LEU A 7 -8.67 14.51 13.82
C LEU A 7 -8.87 13.34 12.86
N TRP A 8 -9.96 13.37 12.08
CA TRP A 8 -10.23 12.34 11.08
C TRP A 8 -9.16 12.31 9.99
N GLU A 9 -8.79 13.46 9.44
CA GLU A 9 -7.72 13.56 8.45
C GLU A 9 -6.39 13.02 9.00
N CYS A 10 -6.04 13.32 10.26
CA CYS A 10 -4.80 12.85 10.89
C CYS A 10 -4.84 11.36 11.30
N ALA A 11 -6.03 10.79 11.54
CA ALA A 11 -6.16 9.37 11.86
C ALA A 11 -5.84 8.48 10.65
N PHE A 12 -6.23 8.93 9.45
CA PHE A 12 -6.02 8.20 8.19
C PHE A 12 -4.87 8.74 7.35
N SER A 13 -4.07 9.67 7.88
CA SER A 13 -2.94 10.27 7.16
C SER A 13 -1.72 9.33 7.10
N PRO A 14 -0.81 9.54 6.12
CA PRO A 14 0.40 8.73 5.99
C PRO A 14 1.37 8.93 7.16
N ARG A 15 2.17 7.91 7.43
CA ARG A 15 3.30 8.06 8.36
C ARG A 15 4.39 8.95 7.75
N LEU A 16 4.90 9.89 8.55
CA LEU A 16 6.07 10.70 8.24
C LEU A 16 7.32 10.00 8.75
N TYR A 17 8.36 9.91 7.92
CA TYR A 17 9.64 9.27 8.28
C TYR A 17 10.72 10.29 8.58
N LYS A 18 10.91 11.24 7.66
CA LYS A 18 11.95 12.26 7.77
C LYS A 18 11.44 13.60 7.26
N LEU A 19 12.09 14.65 7.74
CA LEU A 19 11.88 16.03 7.32
C LEU A 19 13.22 16.70 7.04
N GLN A 20 13.21 17.61 6.08
CA GLN A 20 14.35 18.40 5.65
C GLN A 20 14.18 19.83 6.17
N GLU A 21 15.01 20.19 7.15
CA GLU A 21 15.14 21.58 7.62
C GLU A 21 16.43 22.18 7.04
N THR A 22 17.58 21.80 7.59
CA THR A 22 18.93 22.09 7.06
C THR A 22 19.65 20.80 6.65
N THR A 23 19.44 19.75 7.44
CA THR A 23 19.83 18.37 7.16
C THR A 23 18.61 17.46 7.30
N TRP A 24 18.67 16.26 6.72
CA TRP A 24 17.60 15.26 6.89
C TRP A 24 17.52 14.79 8.34
N LYS A 25 16.45 15.18 9.04
CA LYS A 25 16.18 14.77 10.42
C LYS A 25 15.09 13.71 10.46
N SER A 26 15.28 12.68 11.28
CA SER A 26 14.26 11.67 11.54
C SER A 26 13.10 12.27 12.32
N TYR A 27 11.87 11.96 11.90
CA TYR A 27 10.68 12.35 12.63
C TYR A 27 10.57 11.55 13.92
N GLU A 28 10.39 12.24 15.05
CA GLU A 28 10.22 11.63 16.37
C GLU A 28 8.71 11.56 16.70
N PRO A 29 8.06 10.39 16.59
CA PRO A 29 6.67 10.23 16.94
C PRO A 29 6.50 10.18 18.47
N ASN A 30 5.38 10.70 18.94
CA ASN A 30 4.99 10.56 20.35
C ASN A 30 4.80 9.07 20.72
N GLY A 31 4.93 8.72 22.00
CA GLY A 31 4.75 7.34 22.47
C GLY A 31 3.41 6.70 22.05
N PHE A 32 2.32 7.48 22.13
CA PHE A 32 0.99 7.06 21.68
C PHE A 32 0.88 6.87 20.16
N GLU A 33 1.57 7.71 19.37
CA GLU A 33 1.64 7.55 17.92
C GLU A 33 2.43 6.28 17.57
N ARG A 34 3.57 6.04 18.24
CA ARG A 34 4.37 4.84 18.03
C ARG A 34 3.58 3.56 18.37
N TRP A 35 2.84 3.55 19.48
CA TRP A 35 2.01 2.41 19.88
C TRP A 35 0.88 2.17 18.88
N SER A 36 0.13 3.21 18.51
CA SER A 36 -0.97 3.06 17.55
C SER A 36 -0.50 2.64 16.16
N ASP A 37 0.61 3.20 15.67
CA ASP A 37 1.27 2.77 14.42
C ASP A 37 1.74 1.32 14.49
N PHE A 38 2.30 0.88 15.62
CA PHE A 38 2.65 -0.52 15.82
C PHE A 38 1.43 -1.43 15.72
N VAL A 39 0.30 -1.07 16.37
CA VAL A 39 -0.94 -1.86 16.31
C VAL A 39 -1.43 -1.99 14.86
N VAL A 40 -1.56 -0.89 14.12
CA VAL A 40 -2.11 -0.94 12.75
C VAL A 40 -1.17 -1.63 11.76
N THR A 41 0.13 -1.40 11.88
CA THR A 41 1.12 -2.13 11.05
C THR A 41 1.11 -3.62 11.36
N SER A 42 0.92 -4.02 12.62
CA SER A 42 0.78 -5.43 13.02
C SER A 42 -0.48 -6.05 12.42
N PHE A 43 -1.63 -5.37 12.48
CA PHE A 43 -2.85 -5.86 11.83
C PHE A 43 -2.70 -5.96 10.31
N ALA A 44 -2.04 -5.01 9.66
CA ALA A 44 -1.73 -5.09 8.24
C ALA A 44 -0.80 -6.26 7.91
N ALA A 45 0.20 -6.53 8.76
CA ALA A 45 1.09 -7.69 8.65
C ALA A 45 0.33 -9.01 8.79
N ILE A 46 -0.50 -9.13 9.84
CA ILE A 46 -1.34 -10.30 10.09
C ILE A 46 -2.29 -10.54 8.92
N TRP A 47 -2.95 -9.50 8.42
CA TRP A 47 -3.82 -9.60 7.24
C TRP A 47 -3.06 -10.11 6.02
N SER A 48 -1.87 -9.55 5.76
CA SER A 48 -1.02 -10.00 4.65
C SER A 48 -0.60 -11.46 4.80
N ILE A 49 -0.08 -11.86 5.97
CA ILE A 49 0.32 -13.24 6.26
C ILE A 49 -0.88 -14.18 6.11
N SER A 50 -2.06 -13.79 6.62
CA SER A 50 -3.27 -14.60 6.56
C SER A 50 -3.72 -14.87 5.13
N LEU A 51 -3.61 -13.87 4.23
CA LEU A 51 -3.91 -14.07 2.80
C LEU A 51 -2.98 -15.09 2.14
N HIS A 52 -1.70 -15.14 2.52
CA HIS A 52 -0.76 -16.13 1.97
C HIS A 52 -0.88 -17.50 2.67
N ALA A 53 -1.34 -17.53 3.93
CA ALA A 53 -1.60 -18.75 4.69
C ALA A 53 -2.96 -19.42 4.33
N LEU A 54 -3.85 -18.69 3.65
CA LEU A 54 -5.19 -19.13 3.27
C LEU A 54 -5.27 -20.53 2.63
N PRO A 55 -4.44 -20.92 1.63
CA PRO A 55 -4.50 -22.28 1.06
C PRO A 55 -4.19 -23.37 2.09
N PHE A 56 -3.23 -23.12 3.00
CA PHE A 56 -2.88 -24.07 4.05
C PHE A 56 -4.02 -24.20 5.06
N ILE A 57 -4.59 -23.07 5.50
CA ILE A 57 -5.74 -23.07 6.41
C ILE A 57 -6.94 -23.77 5.77
N ALA A 58 -7.21 -23.54 4.49
CA ALA A 58 -8.30 -24.18 3.76
C ALA A 58 -8.15 -25.71 3.71
N THR A 59 -6.94 -26.23 3.44
CA THR A 59 -6.70 -27.68 3.45
C THR A 59 -6.86 -28.30 4.84
N LEU A 60 -6.43 -27.61 5.90
CA LEU A 60 -6.60 -28.06 7.28
C LEU A 60 -8.08 -28.07 7.69
N MET A 61 -8.83 -27.03 7.30
CA MET A 61 -10.26 -26.92 7.56
C MET A 61 -11.06 -27.98 6.79
N TYR A 62 -10.66 -28.32 5.55
CA TYR A 62 -11.30 -29.40 4.80
C TYR A 62 -11.12 -30.77 5.49
N ARG A 63 -9.92 -31.02 6.06
CA ARG A 63 -9.62 -32.29 6.74
C ARG A 63 -10.30 -32.42 8.10
N ARG A 64 -10.61 -31.31 8.78
CA ARG A 64 -11.34 -31.28 10.04
C ARG A 64 -12.83 -31.05 9.76
N SER A 65 -13.67 -32.08 9.84
CA SER A 65 -15.13 -31.98 9.71
C SER A 65 -15.82 -31.27 10.88
N THR A 66 -15.21 -30.23 11.47
CA THR A 66 -15.81 -29.47 12.56
C THR A 66 -16.90 -28.56 12.02
N SER A 67 -18.08 -28.59 12.66
CA SER A 67 -19.22 -27.75 12.31
C SER A 67 -18.81 -26.28 12.18
N LEU A 68 -18.97 -25.74 10.97
CA LEU A 68 -18.56 -24.38 10.63
C LEU A 68 -19.35 -23.32 11.44
N ALA A 69 -20.56 -23.67 11.89
CA ALA A 69 -21.45 -22.81 12.65
C ALA A 69 -20.98 -22.56 14.09
N GLU A 70 -20.45 -23.59 14.77
CA GLU A 70 -19.94 -23.46 16.16
C GLU A 70 -18.67 -22.59 16.20
N ASN A 71 -17.82 -22.73 15.18
CA ASN A 71 -16.61 -21.92 15.02
C ASN A 71 -16.93 -20.48 14.59
N ALA A 72 -18.01 -20.24 13.85
CA ALA A 72 -18.39 -18.90 13.41
C ALA A 72 -18.68 -17.96 14.58
N TYR A 73 -19.32 -18.47 15.64
CA TYR A 73 -19.63 -17.68 16.83
C TYR A 73 -18.37 -17.28 17.63
N THR A 74 -17.37 -18.16 17.71
CA THR A 74 -16.10 -17.81 18.37
C THR A 74 -15.29 -16.84 17.53
N ILE A 75 -15.21 -17.06 16.21
CA ILE A 75 -14.55 -16.14 15.26
C ILE A 75 -15.17 -14.74 15.31
N SER A 76 -16.49 -14.63 15.37
CA SER A 76 -17.16 -13.32 15.41
C SER A 76 -16.76 -12.51 16.64
N LYS A 77 -16.61 -13.14 17.82
CA LYS A 77 -16.10 -12.48 19.02
C LYS A 77 -14.68 -11.95 18.84
N PHE A 78 -13.80 -12.74 18.22
CA PHE A 78 -12.43 -12.30 17.93
C PHE A 78 -12.41 -11.13 16.93
N VAL A 79 -13.22 -11.19 15.88
CA VAL A 79 -13.33 -10.11 14.89
C VAL A 79 -13.83 -8.82 15.53
N VAL A 80 -14.85 -8.89 16.39
CA VAL A 80 -15.37 -7.72 17.12
C VAL A 80 -14.31 -7.14 18.05
N GLY A 81 -13.63 -7.98 18.84
CA GLY A 81 -12.55 -7.53 19.72
C GLY A 81 -11.37 -6.89 18.97
N ALA A 82 -10.90 -7.54 17.91
CA ALA A 82 -9.86 -7.01 17.03
C ALA A 82 -10.27 -5.69 16.37
N GLY A 83 -11.51 -5.61 15.87
CA GLY A 83 -12.07 -4.39 15.29
C GLY A 83 -12.11 -3.23 16.30
N ALA A 84 -12.54 -3.49 17.53
CA ALA A 84 -12.54 -2.48 18.60
C ALA A 84 -11.13 -1.95 18.89
N ILE A 85 -10.12 -2.84 18.94
CA ILE A 85 -8.71 -2.45 19.14
C ILE A 85 -8.21 -1.57 17.97
N ILE A 86 -8.52 -1.94 16.72
CA ILE A 86 -8.14 -1.13 15.55
C ILE A 86 -8.77 0.25 15.62
N ILE A 87 -10.07 0.34 15.89
CA ILE A 87 -10.80 1.62 15.99
C ILE A 87 -10.21 2.49 17.10
N ALA A 88 -9.97 1.93 18.28
CA ALA A 88 -9.33 2.63 19.39
C ALA A 88 -7.93 3.13 19.01
N SER A 89 -7.13 2.29 18.34
CA SER A 89 -5.78 2.68 17.89
C SER A 89 -5.81 3.81 16.86
N LEU A 90 -6.79 3.84 15.95
CA LEU A 90 -6.97 4.91 14.97
C LEU A 90 -7.36 6.24 15.64
N ALA A 91 -8.22 6.20 16.65
CA ALA A 91 -8.58 7.38 17.44
C ALA A 91 -7.36 7.94 18.19
N VAL A 92 -6.60 7.08 18.87
CA VAL A 92 -5.36 7.45 19.56
C VAL A 92 -4.35 8.05 18.59
N ARG A 93 -4.18 7.45 17.40
CA ARG A 93 -3.33 8.00 16.32
C ARG A 93 -3.75 9.41 15.92
N GLY A 94 -5.04 9.61 15.66
CA GLY A 94 -5.57 10.92 15.27
C GLY A 94 -5.27 11.99 16.31
N CYS A 95 -5.54 11.71 17.59
CA CYS A 95 -5.24 12.61 18.69
C CYS A 95 -3.73 12.89 18.82
N ALA A 96 -2.90 11.84 18.80
CA ALA A 96 -1.45 11.99 18.96
C ALA A 96 -0.80 12.85 17.86
N ARG A 97 -1.28 12.73 16.61
CA ARG A 97 -0.78 13.49 15.46
C ARG A 97 -1.27 14.94 15.46
N VAL A 98 -2.50 15.21 15.91
CA VAL A 98 -3.00 16.59 16.06
C VAL A 98 -2.24 17.33 17.15
N SER A 99 -1.77 16.64 18.20
CA SER A 99 -0.93 17.26 19.23
C SER A 99 0.47 17.64 18.73
N ASN A 100 0.95 17.09 17.60
CA ASN A 100 2.28 17.37 17.09
C ASN A 100 2.26 18.50 16.03
N PRO A 101 2.86 19.68 16.31
CA PRO A 101 2.81 20.82 15.39
C PRO A 101 3.59 20.59 14.09
N THR A 102 4.66 19.79 14.12
CA THR A 102 5.46 19.46 12.93
C THR A 102 4.67 18.59 11.97
N TYR A 103 3.94 17.60 12.51
CA TYR A 103 3.06 16.76 11.71
C TYR A 103 1.91 17.57 11.09
N LEU A 104 1.35 18.52 11.85
CA LEU A 104 0.32 19.42 11.36
C LEU A 104 0.80 20.32 10.21
N LYS A 105 2.07 20.73 10.19
CA LYS A 105 2.64 21.46 9.03
C LYS A 105 2.71 20.56 7.81
N PHE A 106 3.24 19.34 7.98
CA PHE A 106 3.31 18.34 6.92
C PHE A 106 1.94 18.04 6.31
N ILE A 107 0.91 17.74 7.12
CA ILE A 107 -0.41 17.39 6.60
C ILE A 107 -1.07 18.54 5.84
N LYS A 108 -0.84 19.79 6.28
CA LYS A 108 -1.30 20.99 5.55
C LYS A 108 -0.62 21.10 4.19
N THR A 109 0.70 20.90 4.13
CA THR A 109 1.45 20.88 2.86
C THR A 109 0.96 19.76 1.93
N LEU A 110 0.75 18.56 2.47
CA LEU A 110 0.23 17.43 1.70
C LEU A 110 -1.19 17.69 1.17
N ASN A 111 -2.07 18.25 2.00
CA ASN A 111 -3.43 18.60 1.59
C ASN A 111 -3.44 19.70 0.52
N LYS A 112 -2.54 20.70 0.64
CA LYS A 112 -2.34 21.73 -0.40
C LYS A 112 -1.90 21.09 -1.71
N ALA A 113 -0.92 20.19 -1.68
CA ALA A 113 -0.42 19.48 -2.87
C ALA A 113 -1.47 18.55 -3.50
N ARG A 114 -2.37 17.95 -2.70
CA ARG A 114 -3.48 17.13 -3.20
C ARG A 114 -4.55 17.95 -3.92
N GLN A 115 -4.78 19.19 -3.49
CA GLN A 115 -5.77 20.08 -4.10
C GLN A 115 -5.22 20.76 -5.37
N ALA A 116 -3.98 21.24 -5.32
CA ALA A 116 -3.32 21.90 -6.43
C ALA A 116 -1.88 21.34 -6.58
N TYR A 117 -1.72 20.37 -7.48
CA TYR A 117 -0.42 19.75 -7.71
C TYR A 117 0.40 20.52 -8.74
N ASN A 118 1.22 21.46 -8.24
CA ASN A 118 2.12 22.30 -9.04
C ASN A 118 3.59 22.03 -8.69
N TYR A 119 4.51 22.55 -9.51
CA TYR A 119 5.95 22.45 -9.27
C TYR A 119 6.38 22.99 -7.90
N GLU A 120 5.86 24.15 -7.48
CA GLU A 120 6.13 24.74 -6.16
C GLU A 120 5.62 23.84 -5.01
N SER A 121 4.41 23.29 -5.15
CA SER A 121 3.85 22.38 -4.15
C SER A 121 4.62 21.06 -4.07
N LYS A 122 5.16 20.59 -5.20
CA LYS A 122 6.08 19.45 -5.24
C LYS A 122 7.40 19.77 -4.52
N GLN A 123 7.99 20.94 -4.74
CA GLN A 123 9.21 21.35 -4.03
C GLN A 123 9.00 21.42 -2.51
N ASP A 124 7.85 21.93 -2.06
CA ASP A 124 7.50 21.91 -0.64
C ASP A 124 7.29 20.50 -0.09
N LEU A 125 6.76 19.59 -0.90
CA LEU A 125 6.52 18.20 -0.53
C LEU A 125 7.81 17.38 -0.47
N LEU A 126 8.78 17.68 -1.34
CA LEU A 126 10.10 17.03 -1.35
C LEU A 126 10.89 17.26 -0.06
N LYS A 127 10.54 18.27 0.74
CA LYS A 127 11.11 18.49 2.09
C LYS A 127 10.68 17.42 3.10
N TYR A 128 9.74 16.54 2.75
CA TYR A 128 9.20 15.51 3.64
C TYR A 128 9.31 14.12 2.98
N ASP A 129 9.85 13.13 3.70
CA ASP A 129 9.76 11.72 3.30
C ASP A 129 8.66 11.01 4.10
N PHE A 130 7.68 10.46 3.39
CA PHE A 130 6.49 9.83 3.96
C PHE A 130 6.03 8.63 3.13
N GLU A 131 4.94 7.99 3.56
CA GLU A 131 4.41 6.79 2.91
C GLU A 131 3.99 7.01 1.44
N PHE A 132 4.39 6.06 0.59
CA PHE A 132 4.20 6.12 -0.86
C PHE A 132 2.74 6.24 -1.30
N TRP A 133 1.84 5.55 -0.60
CA TRP A 133 0.44 5.51 -0.98
C TRP A 133 -0.18 6.91 -1.00
N ALA A 134 0.29 7.81 -0.14
CA ALA A 134 -0.20 9.17 -0.03
C ALA A 134 0.48 10.17 -0.97
N TRP A 135 1.58 9.79 -1.63
CA TRP A 135 2.30 10.64 -2.56
C TRP A 135 1.39 10.97 -3.77
N PRO A 136 1.28 12.24 -4.19
CA PRO A 136 0.48 12.64 -5.35
C PRO A 136 1.07 12.07 -6.65
N VAL A 137 0.27 11.92 -7.69
CA VAL A 137 0.73 11.34 -8.96
C VAL A 137 1.48 12.39 -9.77
N ASP A 138 2.74 12.11 -10.11
CA ASP A 138 3.57 13.01 -10.91
C ASP A 138 3.31 12.88 -12.41
N PHE A 139 3.13 11.65 -12.87
CA PHE A 139 3.04 11.37 -14.29
C PHE A 139 2.10 10.19 -14.52
N ARG A 140 1.22 10.34 -15.51
CA ARG A 140 0.35 9.27 -15.99
C ARG A 140 0.77 8.91 -17.40
N VAL A 141 1.03 7.63 -17.65
CA VAL A 141 1.38 7.17 -19.00
C VAL A 141 0.22 7.37 -19.99
N ASP A 142 -1.02 7.43 -19.49
CA ASP A 142 -2.22 7.64 -20.32
C ASP A 142 -2.32 9.05 -20.89
N SER A 143 -1.67 10.05 -20.28
CA SER A 143 -1.67 11.42 -20.82
C SER A 143 -0.74 11.58 -22.03
N LEU A 144 0.04 10.57 -22.38
CA LEU A 144 0.77 10.52 -23.62
C LEU A 144 -0.16 10.03 -24.74
N GLU A 145 -0.95 10.93 -25.31
CA GLU A 145 -1.59 10.68 -26.60
C GLU A 145 -0.49 10.45 -27.63
N ARG A 146 -0.45 9.24 -28.22
CA ARG A 146 0.50 8.95 -29.28
C ARG A 146 -0.08 9.50 -30.58
N SER A 147 0.57 10.52 -31.15
CA SER A 147 0.27 11.09 -32.46
C SER A 147 0.21 10.06 -33.61
N ASP A 148 0.78 8.87 -33.43
CA ASP A 148 1.09 7.96 -34.53
C ASP A 148 -0.04 6.99 -34.89
N GLY A 149 -1.17 6.97 -34.17
CA GLY A 149 -2.32 6.09 -34.44
C GLY A 149 -2.03 4.57 -34.37
N LYS A 150 -0.78 4.17 -34.07
CA LYS A 150 -0.38 2.77 -34.03
C LYS A 150 -0.87 2.15 -32.72
N PRO A 151 -1.65 1.05 -32.77
CA PRO A 151 -2.02 0.32 -31.57
C PRO A 151 -0.74 -0.13 -30.88
N ARG A 152 -0.66 0.07 -29.56
CA ARG A 152 0.43 -0.51 -28.77
C ARG A 152 0.37 -2.02 -28.98
N VAL A 153 1.52 -2.68 -29.15
CA VAL A 153 1.62 -4.14 -29.05
C VAL A 153 1.27 -4.47 -27.60
N MET A 154 -0.02 -4.64 -27.34
CA MET A 154 -0.47 -5.31 -26.13
C MET A 154 0.05 -6.73 -26.28
N LEU A 155 0.68 -7.25 -25.23
CA LEU A 155 0.48 -8.64 -24.92
C LEU A 155 -1.03 -8.74 -24.78
N GLU A 156 -1.72 -9.20 -25.83
CA GLU A 156 -2.99 -9.86 -25.64
C GLU A 156 -2.70 -10.85 -24.51
N THR A 157 -3.22 -10.56 -23.33
CA THR A 157 -3.57 -11.62 -22.42
C THR A 157 -4.44 -12.50 -23.28
N LYS A 158 -3.84 -13.54 -23.89
CA LYS A 158 -4.56 -14.56 -24.61
C LYS A 158 -5.59 -14.99 -23.59
N SER A 159 -6.81 -14.50 -23.78
CA SER A 159 -7.99 -15.13 -23.24
C SER A 159 -7.82 -16.55 -23.73
N THR A 160 -7.31 -17.41 -22.84
CA THR A 160 -7.17 -18.82 -23.14
C THR A 160 -8.53 -19.21 -23.63
N ASN A 161 -8.60 -19.64 -24.88
CA ASN A 161 -9.83 -20.03 -25.55
C ASN A 161 -10.51 -21.13 -24.71
N ILE A 162 -11.32 -20.73 -23.73
CA ILE A 162 -12.18 -21.60 -22.90
C ILE A 162 -13.38 -22.08 -23.75
N THR A 163 -13.53 -21.58 -24.98
CA THR A 163 -14.65 -21.88 -25.87
C THR A 163 -14.47 -23.11 -26.77
N ARG A 164 -13.67 -24.12 -26.39
CA ARG A 164 -13.67 -25.38 -27.16
C ARG A 164 -13.41 -26.65 -26.37
N ARG A 165 -14.25 -26.95 -25.39
CA ARG A 165 -14.61 -28.32 -24.98
C ARG A 165 -15.95 -28.29 -24.21
N ILE A 166 -17.02 -28.36 -24.99
CA ILE A 166 -18.39 -28.49 -24.54
C ILE A 166 -18.65 -29.99 -24.33
N ASN A 167 -18.75 -30.43 -23.06
CA ASN A 167 -19.83 -31.26 -22.53
C ASN A 167 -19.51 -31.74 -21.10
N GLU A 168 -20.47 -31.53 -20.20
CA GLU A 168 -20.64 -32.14 -18.86
C GLU A 168 -19.59 -31.84 -17.76
N ASP A 169 -18.32 -31.62 -18.10
CA ASP A 169 -17.26 -31.32 -17.11
C ASP A 169 -17.24 -29.85 -16.61
N LEU A 170 -18.06 -28.97 -17.21
CA LEU A 170 -18.02 -27.53 -16.95
C LEU A 170 -18.40 -27.17 -15.50
N ILE A 171 -19.36 -27.88 -14.90
CA ILE A 171 -19.84 -27.59 -13.54
C ILE A 171 -18.76 -27.94 -12.49
N PHE A 172 -17.99 -29.00 -12.72
CA PHE A 172 -16.86 -29.39 -11.87
C PHE A 172 -15.58 -28.59 -12.18
N ALA A 173 -15.41 -28.12 -13.41
CA ALA A 173 -14.25 -27.33 -13.82
C ALA A 173 -14.29 -25.88 -13.33
N ILE A 174 -15.47 -25.25 -13.25
CA ILE A 174 -15.59 -23.84 -12.82
C ILE A 174 -14.99 -23.59 -11.41
N PRO A 175 -15.29 -24.39 -10.37
CA PRO A 175 -14.65 -24.23 -9.07
C PRO A 175 -13.12 -24.37 -9.15
N CYS A 176 -12.62 -25.30 -9.97
CA CYS A 176 -11.19 -25.51 -10.16
C CYS A 176 -10.52 -24.33 -10.87
N GLU A 177 -11.16 -23.73 -11.88
CA GLU A 177 -10.66 -22.53 -12.55
C GLU A 177 -10.64 -21.32 -11.61
N ILE A 178 -11.67 -21.14 -10.78
CA ILE A 178 -11.71 -20.08 -9.77
C ILE A 178 -10.57 -20.26 -8.76
N ILE A 179 -10.38 -21.47 -8.23
CA ILE A 179 -9.29 -21.79 -7.29
C ILE A 179 -7.94 -21.56 -7.96
N SER A 180 -7.76 -22.03 -9.21
CA SER A 180 -6.52 -21.84 -9.98
C SER A 180 -6.22 -20.35 -10.19
N TYR A 181 -7.23 -19.55 -10.56
CA TYR A 181 -7.11 -18.10 -10.70
C TYR A 181 -6.74 -17.43 -9.38
N ILE A 182 -7.37 -17.81 -8.27
CA ILE A 182 -7.06 -17.29 -6.94
C ILE A 182 -5.62 -17.64 -6.58
N VAL A 183 -5.19 -18.90 -6.71
CA VAL A 183 -3.82 -19.33 -6.38
C VAL A 183 -2.80 -18.62 -7.27
N ALA A 184 -3.07 -18.48 -8.56
CA ALA A 184 -2.17 -17.79 -9.49
C ALA A 184 -1.95 -16.32 -9.08
N ASN A 185 -3.03 -15.60 -8.78
CA ASN A 185 -2.97 -14.17 -8.47
C ASN A 185 -2.58 -13.85 -7.02
N THR A 186 -2.86 -14.74 -6.07
CA THR A 186 -2.55 -14.51 -4.65
C THR A 186 -1.16 -14.99 -4.25
N ILE A 187 -0.70 -16.09 -4.86
CA ILE A 187 0.52 -16.80 -4.44
C ILE A 187 1.52 -16.89 -5.59
N ALA A 188 1.15 -17.49 -6.73
CA ALA A 188 2.12 -17.89 -7.75
C ALA A 188 2.90 -16.70 -8.33
N ILE A 189 2.19 -15.66 -8.78
CA ILE A 189 2.80 -14.45 -9.35
C ILE A 189 3.69 -13.75 -8.30
N LYS A 190 3.25 -13.71 -7.04
CA LYS A 190 3.99 -13.05 -5.96
C LYS A 190 5.24 -13.82 -5.55
N LEU A 191 5.21 -15.15 -5.61
CA LEU A 191 6.39 -15.99 -5.40
C LEU A 191 7.39 -15.86 -6.55
N MET A 192 6.92 -15.72 -7.79
CA MET A 192 7.79 -15.49 -8.95
C MET A 192 8.48 -14.12 -8.88
N TYR A 193 7.80 -13.12 -8.31
CA TYR A 193 8.31 -11.77 -8.09
C TYR A 193 8.31 -11.42 -6.59
N PRO A 194 9.25 -11.93 -5.79
CA PRO A 194 9.23 -11.79 -4.33
C PRO A 194 9.27 -10.33 -3.86
N GLY A 195 9.81 -9.41 -4.66
CA GLY A 195 9.77 -7.97 -4.37
C GLY A 195 8.36 -7.36 -4.34
N SER A 196 7.38 -8.01 -4.94
CA SER A 196 5.96 -7.62 -4.87
C SER A 196 5.25 -8.11 -3.60
N MET A 197 5.86 -9.02 -2.84
CA MET A 197 5.29 -9.54 -1.61
C MET A 197 5.38 -8.49 -0.50
N SER A 198 4.23 -8.18 0.10
CA SER A 198 4.16 -7.22 1.21
C SER A 198 5.02 -7.66 2.40
N LEU A 199 5.22 -8.97 2.61
CA LEU A 199 6.06 -9.49 3.70
C LEU A 199 7.55 -9.21 3.45
N VAL A 200 8.02 -9.43 2.23
CA VAL A 200 9.41 -9.12 1.83
C VAL A 200 9.65 -7.63 1.92
N ASN A 201 8.72 -6.82 1.41
CA ASN A 201 8.80 -5.36 1.50
C ASN A 201 8.80 -4.87 2.96
N MET A 202 8.03 -5.52 3.84
CA MET A 202 8.03 -5.21 5.28
C MET A 202 9.38 -5.55 5.93
N ALA A 203 9.95 -6.71 5.63
CA ALA A 203 11.27 -7.13 6.15
C ALA A 203 12.40 -6.21 5.66
N MET A 204 12.34 -5.81 4.39
CA MET A 204 13.34 -4.93 3.75
C MET A 204 13.08 -3.43 4.00
N ARG A 205 12.02 -3.07 4.74
CA ARG A 205 11.58 -1.67 4.87
C ARG A 205 12.67 -0.75 5.42
N SER A 206 13.47 -1.22 6.39
CA SER A 206 14.58 -0.45 6.96
C SER A 206 15.66 -0.16 5.92
N THR A 207 16.09 -1.18 5.18
CA THR A 207 17.10 -1.05 4.12
C THR A 207 16.60 -0.18 2.97
N LEU A 208 15.34 -0.33 2.56
CA LEU A 208 14.72 0.48 1.51
C LEU A 208 14.59 1.95 1.92
N LEU A 209 14.24 2.22 3.19
CA LEU A 209 14.22 3.57 3.72
C LEU A 209 15.64 4.15 3.72
N GLN A 210 16.64 3.41 4.21
CA GLN A 210 18.03 3.88 4.23
C GLN A 210 18.56 4.19 2.83
N GLY A 211 18.42 3.26 1.87
CA GLY A 211 18.85 3.51 0.50
C GLY A 211 18.11 4.68 -0.16
N ARG A 212 16.85 4.92 0.21
CA ARG A 212 16.11 6.11 -0.24
C ARG A 212 16.74 7.40 0.29
N ILE A 213 17.12 7.42 1.56
CA ILE A 213 17.74 8.57 2.22
C ILE A 213 19.08 8.88 1.55
N ASP A 214 19.90 7.86 1.31
CA ASP A 214 21.19 8.03 0.65
C ASP A 214 21.03 8.64 -0.76
N LEU A 215 19.96 8.28 -1.48
CA LEU A 215 19.62 8.89 -2.78
C LEU A 215 19.14 10.33 -2.64
N LEU A 216 18.35 10.64 -1.61
CA LEU A 216 17.92 12.02 -1.31
C LEU A 216 19.11 12.93 -0.97
N ASP A 217 20.11 12.42 -0.24
CA ASP A 217 21.33 13.16 0.10
C ASP A 217 22.16 13.54 -1.13
N ILE A 218 22.11 12.72 -2.20
CA ILE A 218 22.81 12.98 -3.46
C ILE A 218 22.02 13.95 -4.37
N GLY A 219 20.85 14.42 -3.92
CA GLY A 219 19.95 15.31 -4.68
C GLY A 219 18.88 14.56 -5.48
N GLY A 220 18.58 13.32 -5.10
CA GLY A 220 17.51 12.53 -5.71
C GLY A 220 16.14 13.15 -5.48
N GLN A 221 15.27 13.07 -6.48
CA GLN A 221 13.89 13.53 -6.42
C GLN A 221 12.94 12.33 -6.57
N ARG A 222 12.06 12.18 -5.58
CA ARG A 222 11.03 11.13 -5.62
C ARG A 222 9.93 11.51 -6.59
N SER A 223 9.41 10.53 -7.31
CA SER A 223 8.26 10.71 -8.19
C SER A 223 7.41 9.45 -8.29
N LYS A 224 6.11 9.64 -8.45
CA LYS A 224 5.12 8.57 -8.58
C LYS A 224 4.57 8.51 -9.98
N LEU A 225 4.85 7.40 -10.65
CA LEU A 225 4.40 7.15 -12.02
C LEU A 225 3.20 6.19 -11.98
N ILE A 226 2.19 6.46 -12.81
CA ILE A 226 1.09 5.53 -13.06
C ILE A 226 1.24 4.96 -14.46
N THR A 227 1.27 3.65 -14.56
CA THR A 227 1.27 2.91 -15.82
C THR A 227 -0.13 2.88 -16.44
N GLN A 228 -0.22 2.52 -17.72
CA GLN A 228 -1.51 2.35 -18.40
C GLN A 228 -2.44 1.33 -17.74
N SER A 229 -1.88 0.31 -17.08
CA SER A 229 -2.65 -0.71 -16.35
C SER A 229 -3.06 -0.24 -14.94
N ASN A 230 -3.02 1.06 -14.66
CA ASN A 230 -3.25 1.64 -13.34
C ASN A 230 -2.31 1.11 -12.24
N LEU A 231 -1.15 0.57 -12.61
CA LEU A 231 -0.13 0.20 -11.63
C LEU A 231 0.67 1.44 -11.25
N VAL A 232 1.01 1.52 -9.97
CA VAL A 232 1.71 2.66 -9.41
C VAL A 232 3.15 2.28 -9.11
N ILE A 233 4.10 3.05 -9.64
CA ILE A 233 5.54 2.80 -9.50
C ILE A 233 6.16 3.93 -8.68
N ASP A 234 6.92 3.56 -7.64
CA ASP A 234 7.74 4.48 -6.85
C ASP A 234 9.09 4.63 -7.54
N THR A 235 9.45 5.86 -7.92
CA THR A 235 10.68 6.14 -8.66
C THR A 235 11.48 7.24 -8.00
N MET A 236 12.80 7.16 -8.14
CA MET A 236 13.76 8.16 -7.71
C MET A 236 14.60 8.60 -8.90
N PHE A 237 14.63 9.89 -9.18
CA PHE A 237 15.41 10.49 -10.25
C PHE A 237 16.62 11.22 -9.66
N VAL A 238 17.81 10.92 -10.15
CA VAL A 238 19.05 11.61 -9.75
C VAL A 238 19.66 12.22 -11.00
N ASP A 239 19.76 13.56 -11.03
CA ASP A 239 20.44 14.25 -12.12
C ASP A 239 21.96 14.25 -11.87
N ARG A 240 22.70 13.66 -12.79
CA ARG A 240 24.18 13.62 -12.77
C ARG A 240 24.81 14.33 -13.97
N ARG A 241 24.04 15.10 -14.75
CA ARG A 241 24.54 15.75 -15.98
C ARG A 241 25.60 16.83 -15.73
N HIS A 242 25.73 17.30 -14.49
CA HIS A 242 26.66 18.35 -14.08
C HIS A 242 27.60 17.93 -12.92
N LYS A 243 27.83 16.62 -12.76
CA LYS A 243 28.84 16.04 -11.85
C LYS A 243 29.90 15.33 -12.68
#